data_AF-A0A8T4NX81-F1
#
_entry.id   AF-A0A8T4NX81-F1
#
_cell.length_a   1.000
_cell.length_b   1.000
_cell.length_c   1.000
_cell.angle_alpha   90.00
_cell.angle_beta   90.00
_cell.angle_gamma   90.00
#
_symmetry.space_group_name_H-M   'P 1'
#
loop_
_entity.id
_entity.type
_entity.pdbx_description
1 polymer ?
#
loop_
_entity_poly.entity_id
_entity_poly.type
_entity_poly.pdbx_seq_one_letter_code
_entity_poly.pdbx_strand_id
1 'polypeptide(L)'
;MWVKDKFKDAKSVKLVWHMLAFNKDAISERTDEQLEKLQNEVCEKIKEIENAKEFPRNQTALCDYCVYKEQCPSFKHEVELEKIEDIKKFKEDEGVKLVDEYGEIKLKKKEIEEKENEFKKKLIEYARQFDIDIVYGSNKKCSVKEFEKIVLPEDKEELIKILKEKGLWDEMSMINFMRLNSGIIKGSLNNNEIKKMVDVVKDYRISLSKRRNMESEGEE
;
A
#
# COMPACT_ATOMS: atom_id res chain seq x y z
N MET A 1 35.26 -16.11 -6.77
CA MET A 1 34.47 -16.83 -5.73
C MET A 1 35.45 -17.67 -4.93
N TRP A 2 35.67 -17.36 -3.64
CA TRP A 2 36.84 -17.87 -2.87
C TRP A 2 37.13 -19.37 -3.03
N VAL A 3 36.10 -20.22 -3.03
CA VAL A 3 36.26 -21.68 -3.19
C VAL A 3 36.88 -22.04 -4.55
N LYS A 4 36.40 -21.45 -5.65
CA LYS A 4 36.96 -21.70 -6.99
C LYS A 4 38.33 -21.05 -7.18
N ASP A 5 38.54 -19.89 -6.56
CA ASP A 5 39.82 -19.18 -6.65
C ASP A 5 40.92 -19.96 -5.91
N LYS A 6 40.55 -20.63 -4.80
CA LYS A 6 41.44 -21.44 -3.96
C LYS A 6 41.62 -22.87 -4.46
N PHE A 7 40.58 -23.47 -5.04
CA PHE A 7 40.58 -24.85 -5.55
C PHE A 7 40.27 -24.83 -7.05
N LYS A 8 41.31 -24.58 -7.87
CA LYS A 8 41.18 -24.40 -9.33
C LYS A 8 40.81 -25.69 -10.08
N ASP A 9 40.99 -26.84 -9.45
CA ASP A 9 40.62 -28.17 -9.94
C ASP A 9 39.18 -28.56 -9.59
N ALA A 10 38.46 -27.75 -8.82
CA ALA A 10 37.08 -28.00 -8.45
C ALA A 10 36.14 -27.90 -9.66
N LYS A 11 35.59 -29.05 -10.08
CA LYS A 11 34.68 -29.15 -11.23
C LYS A 11 33.30 -28.53 -10.99
N SER A 12 32.84 -28.50 -9.75
CA SER A 12 31.52 -27.98 -9.37
C SER A 12 31.52 -27.54 -7.91
N VAL A 13 30.75 -26.50 -7.58
CA VAL A 13 30.53 -26.04 -6.20
C VAL A 13 29.06 -26.21 -5.85
N LYS A 14 28.78 -26.94 -4.77
CA LYS A 14 27.42 -27.25 -4.32
C LYS A 14 27.22 -26.77 -2.89
N LEU A 15 26.06 -26.19 -2.62
CA LEU A 15 25.58 -25.86 -1.28
C LEU A 15 24.65 -26.98 -0.82
N VAL A 16 25.06 -27.73 0.19
CA VAL A 16 24.29 -28.88 0.71
C VAL A 16 23.72 -28.53 2.07
N TRP A 17 22.41 -28.68 2.22
CA TRP A 17 21.67 -28.49 3.46
C TRP A 17 21.26 -29.87 3.99
N HIS A 18 21.88 -30.32 5.07
CA HIS A 18 21.55 -31.57 5.74
C HIS A 18 20.39 -31.38 6.71
N MET A 19 19.18 -31.81 6.33
CA MET A 19 17.97 -31.76 7.16
C MET A 19 17.90 -32.99 8.08
N LEU A 20 18.70 -32.95 9.15
CA LEU A 20 18.93 -34.08 10.06
C LEU A 20 17.63 -34.71 10.61
N ALA A 21 16.66 -33.89 11.01
CA ALA A 21 15.39 -34.36 11.57
C ALA A 21 14.57 -35.23 10.61
N PHE A 22 14.75 -35.03 9.30
CA PHE A 22 14.05 -35.77 8.25
C PHE A 22 14.96 -36.77 7.53
N ASN A 23 16.24 -36.83 7.92
CA ASN A 23 17.29 -37.57 7.24
C ASN A 23 17.30 -37.33 5.73
N LYS A 24 17.24 -36.04 5.33
CA LYS A 24 17.17 -35.61 3.93
C LYS A 24 18.21 -34.55 3.64
N ASP A 25 18.72 -34.54 2.42
CA ASP A 25 19.63 -33.50 1.93
C ASP A 25 18.94 -32.65 0.87
N ALA A 26 19.05 -31.33 1.01
CA ALA A 26 18.70 -30.39 -0.04
C ALA A 26 19.98 -29.83 -0.67
N ILE A 27 20.21 -30.16 -1.93
CA ILE A 27 21.42 -29.78 -2.67
C ILE A 27 21.06 -28.63 -3.63
N SER A 28 21.76 -27.50 -3.50
CA SER A 28 21.66 -26.36 -4.40
C SER A 28 22.98 -26.18 -5.14
N GLU A 29 22.92 -26.25 -6.47
CA GLU A 29 24.06 -26.05 -7.37
C GLU A 29 23.79 -24.84 -8.26
N ARG A 30 24.83 -24.06 -8.56
CA ARG A 30 24.75 -22.86 -9.40
C ARG A 30 25.82 -22.89 -10.48
N THR A 31 25.46 -22.39 -11.67
CA THR A 31 26.43 -22.19 -12.75
C THR A 31 27.33 -20.99 -12.47
N ASP A 32 28.41 -20.88 -13.22
CA ASP A 32 29.40 -19.80 -13.09
C ASP A 32 28.75 -18.43 -13.33
N GLU A 33 27.89 -18.32 -14.34
CA GLU A 33 27.11 -17.12 -14.64
C GLU A 33 26.15 -16.75 -13.49
N GLN A 34 25.47 -17.75 -12.89
CA GLN A 34 24.59 -17.52 -11.75
C GLN A 34 25.36 -17.07 -10.50
N LEU A 35 26.58 -17.57 -10.31
CA LEU A 35 27.45 -17.17 -9.21
C LEU A 35 27.96 -15.74 -9.39
N GLU A 36 28.36 -15.36 -10.60
CA GLU A 36 28.76 -13.99 -10.92
C GLU A 36 27.60 -13.02 -10.73
N LYS A 37 26.40 -13.37 -11.22
CA LYS A 37 25.19 -12.58 -11.02
C LYS A 37 24.87 -12.41 -9.52
N LEU A 38 24.89 -13.49 -8.76
CA LEU A 38 24.67 -13.46 -7.31
C LEU A 38 25.70 -12.58 -6.60
N GLN A 39 26.97 -12.67 -6.99
CA GLN A 39 28.03 -11.82 -6.43
C GLN A 39 27.74 -10.35 -6.68
N ASN A 40 27.35 -9.99 -7.92
CA ASN A 40 26.99 -8.61 -8.26
C ASN A 40 25.76 -8.13 -7.48
N GLU A 41 24.69 -8.92 -7.43
CA GLU A 41 23.46 -8.60 -6.66
C GLU A 41 23.75 -8.40 -5.17
N VAL A 42 24.63 -9.23 -4.58
CA VAL A 42 25.04 -9.10 -3.19
C VAL A 42 25.89 -7.84 -2.97
N CYS A 43 26.85 -7.55 -3.86
CA CYS A 43 27.65 -6.33 -3.77
C CYS A 43 26.80 -5.05 -3.92
N GLU A 44 25.82 -5.05 -4.82
CA GLU A 44 24.86 -3.96 -4.96
C GLU A 44 24.01 -3.80 -3.70
N LYS A 45 23.52 -4.91 -3.13
CA LYS A 45 22.76 -4.89 -1.88
C LYS A 45 23.58 -4.36 -0.70
N ILE A 46 24.87 -4.70 -0.60
CA ILE A 46 25.77 -4.16 0.43
C ILE A 46 25.87 -2.64 0.29
N LYS A 47 26.13 -2.14 -0.93
CA LYS A 47 26.19 -0.70 -1.20
C LYS A 47 24.88 0.00 -0.89
N GLU A 48 23.74 -0.62 -1.19
CA GLU A 48 22.41 -0.11 -0.83
C GLU A 48 22.28 0.05 0.68
N ILE A 49 22.66 -0.98 1.45
CA ILE A 49 22.60 -0.97 2.92
C ILE A 49 23.54 0.07 3.52
N GLU A 50 24.78 0.18 3.03
CA GLU A 50 25.77 1.13 3.55
C GLU A 50 25.39 2.60 3.27
N ASN A 51 24.72 2.85 2.13
CA ASN A 51 24.26 4.20 1.77
C ASN A 51 22.88 4.53 2.34
N ALA A 52 22.18 3.57 2.94
CA ALA A 52 20.85 3.78 3.48
C ALA A 52 20.90 4.72 4.71
N LYS A 53 20.22 5.87 4.60
CA LYS A 53 19.96 6.79 5.72
C LYS A 53 18.59 6.57 6.34
N GLU A 54 17.70 5.92 5.61
CA GLU A 54 16.34 5.64 6.02
C GLU A 54 16.08 4.14 5.92
N PHE A 55 15.44 3.59 6.96
CA PHE A 55 15.09 2.18 7.06
C PHE A 55 13.56 2.05 7.07
N PRO A 56 12.92 2.02 5.88
CA PRO A 56 11.48 1.86 5.79
C PRO A 56 11.08 0.49 6.34
N ARG A 57 10.06 0.46 7.19
CA ARG A 57 9.51 -0.79 7.71
C ARG A 57 8.50 -1.35 6.72
N ASN A 58 8.47 -2.67 6.57
CA ASN A 58 7.45 -3.35 5.81
C ASN A 58 6.73 -4.37 6.71
N GLN A 59 5.47 -4.11 7.05
CA GLN A 59 4.67 -5.04 7.84
C GLN A 59 4.33 -6.27 6.98
N THR A 60 4.68 -7.45 7.47
CA THR A 60 4.40 -8.73 6.82
C THR A 60 3.95 -9.75 7.85
N ALA A 61 3.47 -10.92 7.42
CA ALA A 61 3.11 -12.00 8.34
C ALA A 61 4.30 -12.51 9.19
N LEU A 62 5.55 -12.21 8.81
CA LEU A 62 6.74 -12.57 9.58
C LEU A 62 6.97 -11.64 10.77
N CYS A 63 6.28 -10.48 10.85
CA CYS A 63 6.40 -9.57 11.99
C CYS A 63 5.97 -10.23 13.32
N ASP A 64 5.09 -11.23 13.27
CA ASP A 64 4.62 -11.98 14.44
C ASP A 64 5.76 -12.76 15.13
N TYR A 65 6.83 -13.08 14.38
CA TYR A 65 8.03 -13.78 14.88
C TYR A 65 9.24 -12.85 15.01
N CYS A 66 9.07 -11.53 14.87
CA CYS A 66 10.17 -10.59 14.86
C CYS A 66 10.65 -10.29 16.29
N VAL A 67 11.89 -10.67 16.61
CA VAL A 67 12.52 -10.40 17.92
C VAL A 67 12.77 -8.90 18.18
N TYR A 68 12.71 -8.06 17.15
CA TYR A 68 12.91 -6.61 17.26
C TYR A 68 11.59 -5.82 17.33
N LYS A 69 10.47 -6.48 17.65
CA LYS A 69 9.14 -5.85 17.69
C LYS A 69 9.10 -4.64 18.62
N GLU A 70 9.74 -4.71 19.79
CA GLU A 70 9.81 -3.62 20.77
C GLU A 70 10.51 -2.36 20.24
N GLN A 71 11.49 -2.52 19.36
CA GLN A 71 12.23 -1.40 18.77
C GLN A 71 11.58 -0.88 17.48
N CYS A 72 10.62 -1.64 16.93
CA CYS A 72 9.99 -1.32 15.67
C CYS A 72 8.96 -0.18 15.86
N PRO A 73 9.13 0.98 15.21
CA PRO A 73 8.17 2.09 15.32
C PRO A 73 6.73 1.70 14.94
N SER A 74 6.55 0.69 14.09
CA SER A 74 5.24 0.21 13.67
C SER A 74 4.49 -0.57 14.76
N PHE A 75 5.18 -1.01 15.81
CA PHE A 75 4.62 -1.77 16.93
C PHE A 75 4.88 -1.12 18.28
N LYS A 76 5.58 0.03 18.31
CA LYS A 76 5.99 0.71 19.54
C LYS A 76 4.80 1.00 20.48
N HIS A 77 3.72 1.58 19.93
CA HIS A 77 2.51 1.86 20.71
C HIS A 77 1.81 0.57 21.18
N GLU A 78 1.79 -0.48 20.35
CA GLU A 78 1.23 -1.78 20.73
C GLU A 78 1.95 -2.38 21.94
N VAL A 79 3.29 -2.38 21.90
CA VAL A 79 4.15 -2.89 22.99
C VAL A 79 4.03 -2.04 24.26
N GLU A 80 3.85 -0.71 24.13
CA GLU A 80 3.58 0.17 25.27
C GLU A 80 2.23 -0.15 25.92
N LEU A 81 1.20 -0.41 25.11
CA LEU A 81 -0.14 -0.79 25.60
C LEU A 81 -0.15 -2.18 26.26
N GLU A 82 0.62 -3.15 25.76
CA GLU A 82 0.73 -4.49 26.35
C GLU A 82 1.28 -4.46 27.79
N LYS A 83 2.01 -3.41 28.17
CA LYS A 83 2.51 -3.21 29.54
C LYS A 83 1.46 -2.65 30.50
N ILE A 84 0.31 -2.19 29.99
CA ILE A 84 -0.76 -1.63 30.80
C ILE A 84 -1.73 -2.75 31.19
N GLU A 85 -1.56 -3.27 32.41
CA GLU A 85 -2.44 -4.32 32.95
C GLU A 85 -3.84 -3.79 33.31
N ASP A 86 -3.99 -2.50 33.58
CA ASP A 86 -5.26 -1.87 33.97
C ASP A 86 -6.07 -1.38 32.75
N ILE A 87 -7.25 -1.98 32.56
CA ILE A 87 -8.18 -1.65 31.47
C ILE A 87 -8.58 -0.17 31.46
N LYS A 88 -8.69 0.48 32.63
CA LYS A 88 -9.02 1.92 32.70
C LYS A 88 -7.89 2.76 32.13
N LYS A 89 -6.64 2.44 32.52
CA LYS A 89 -5.46 3.14 32.00
C LYS A 89 -5.28 2.90 30.50
N PHE A 90 -5.59 1.69 30.02
CA PHE A 90 -5.59 1.39 28.59
C PHE A 90 -6.56 2.28 27.82
N LYS A 91 -7.80 2.42 28.32
CA LYS A 91 -8.81 3.31 27.71
C LYS A 91 -8.50 4.80 27.87
N GLU A 92 -7.63 5.15 28.81
CA GLU A 92 -7.21 6.53 29.02
C GLU A 92 -6.11 6.99 28.06
N ASP A 93 -5.39 6.05 27.44
CA ASP A 93 -4.35 6.32 26.45
C ASP A 93 -4.87 7.21 25.31
N GLU A 94 -4.11 8.26 25.00
CA GLU A 94 -4.49 9.24 23.97
C GLU A 94 -4.58 8.61 22.58
N GLY A 95 -3.67 7.69 22.26
CA GLY A 95 -3.66 6.98 20.98
C GLY A 95 -4.89 6.08 20.82
N VAL A 96 -5.25 5.34 21.88
CA VAL A 96 -6.47 4.50 21.89
C VAL A 96 -7.71 5.35 21.67
N LYS A 97 -7.89 6.43 22.44
CA LYS A 97 -9.04 7.34 22.29
C LYS A 97 -9.14 7.92 20.88
N LEU A 98 -8.03 8.37 20.31
CA LEU A 98 -8.00 8.93 18.96
C LEU A 98 -8.42 7.91 17.90
N VAL A 99 -7.96 6.67 18.01
CA VAL A 99 -8.33 5.59 17.07
C VAL A 99 -9.80 5.22 17.23
N ASP A 100 -10.29 5.11 18.45
CA ASP A 100 -11.69 4.78 18.75
C ASP A 100 -12.64 5.87 18.23
N GLU A 101 -12.38 7.14 18.57
CA GLU A 101 -13.18 8.28 18.09
C GLU A 101 -13.13 8.39 16.56
N TYR A 102 -11.96 8.21 15.95
CA TYR A 102 -11.83 8.22 14.49
C TYR A 102 -12.60 7.05 13.84
N GLY A 103 -12.58 5.88 14.48
CA GLY A 103 -13.37 4.71 14.08
C GLY A 103 -14.86 5.00 14.08
N GLU A 104 -15.37 5.59 15.16
CA GLU A 104 -16.78 6.00 15.26
C GLU A 104 -17.16 7.06 14.21
N ILE A 105 -16.35 8.09 14.05
CA ILE A 105 -16.59 9.15 13.06
C ILE A 105 -16.64 8.56 11.66
N LYS A 106 -15.78 7.59 11.35
CA LYS A 106 -15.76 6.93 10.05
C LYS A 106 -17.00 6.06 9.80
N LEU A 107 -17.51 5.39 10.82
CA LEU A 107 -18.79 4.67 10.75
C LEU A 107 -19.95 5.64 10.52
N LYS A 108 -20.05 6.70 11.34
CA LYS A 108 -21.06 7.77 11.19
C LYS A 108 -20.99 8.41 9.80
N LYS A 109 -19.79 8.66 9.26
CA LYS A 109 -19.60 9.17 7.91
C LYS A 109 -20.17 8.23 6.86
N LYS A 110 -19.92 6.93 6.97
CA LYS A 110 -20.45 5.92 6.05
C LYS A 110 -21.98 5.89 6.10
N GLU A 111 -22.57 5.90 7.29
CA GLU A 111 -24.03 5.94 7.46
C GLU A 111 -24.66 7.23 6.90
N ILE A 112 -24.01 8.37 7.11
CA ILE A 112 -24.47 9.66 6.56
C ILE A 112 -24.38 9.64 5.03
N GLU A 113 -23.31 9.08 4.45
CA GLU A 113 -23.13 8.94 3.01
C GLU A 113 -24.16 8.00 2.38
N GLU A 114 -24.49 6.89 3.04
CA GLU A 114 -25.58 5.99 2.64
C GLU A 114 -26.93 6.72 2.66
N LYS A 115 -27.26 7.42 3.75
CA LYS A 115 -28.47 8.24 3.85
C LYS A 115 -28.51 9.34 2.79
N GLU A 116 -27.40 10.03 2.54
CA GLU A 116 -27.29 11.05 1.50
C GLU A 116 -27.62 10.47 0.13
N ASN A 117 -27.08 9.29 -0.20
CA ASN A 117 -27.34 8.61 -1.46
C ASN A 117 -28.79 8.13 -1.58
N GLU A 118 -29.42 7.66 -0.50
CA GLU A 118 -30.85 7.34 -0.48
C GLU A 118 -31.71 8.59 -0.73
N PHE A 119 -31.40 9.70 -0.07
CA PHE A 119 -32.12 10.96 -0.31
C PHE A 119 -31.92 11.49 -1.73
N LYS A 120 -30.72 11.37 -2.30
CA LYS A 120 -30.48 11.69 -3.72
C LYS A 120 -31.38 10.87 -4.64
N LYS A 121 -31.50 9.55 -4.42
CA LYS A 121 -32.41 8.69 -5.21
C LYS A 121 -33.86 9.14 -5.10
N LYS A 122 -34.35 9.39 -3.87
CA LYS A 122 -35.72 9.87 -3.64
C LYS A 122 -35.99 11.21 -4.32
N LEU A 123 -35.01 12.13 -4.30
CA LEU A 123 -35.12 13.42 -5.00
C LEU A 123 -35.15 13.26 -6.52
N ILE A 124 -34.40 12.31 -7.08
CA ILE A 124 -34.45 11.98 -8.51
C ILE A 124 -35.80 11.38 -8.90
N GLU A 125 -36.32 10.44 -8.11
CA GLU A 125 -37.65 9.85 -8.33
C GLU A 125 -38.75 10.90 -8.24
N TYR A 126 -38.69 11.78 -7.23
CA TYR A 126 -39.63 12.89 -7.10
C TYR A 126 -39.54 13.86 -8.28
N ALA A 127 -38.34 14.27 -8.69
CA ALA A 127 -38.12 15.12 -9.84
C ALA A 127 -38.68 14.52 -11.14
N ARG A 128 -38.48 13.21 -11.35
CA ARG A 128 -39.02 12.47 -12.50
C ARG A 128 -40.54 12.32 -12.47
N GLN A 129 -41.12 12.07 -11.29
CA GLN A 129 -42.58 11.89 -11.16
C GLN A 129 -43.34 13.16 -11.52
N PHE A 130 -42.80 14.33 -11.15
CA PHE A 130 -43.44 15.62 -11.38
C PHE A 130 -42.88 16.37 -12.59
N ASP A 131 -41.91 15.79 -13.31
CA ASP A 131 -41.22 16.38 -14.46
C ASP A 131 -40.65 17.78 -14.15
N ILE A 132 -39.87 17.86 -13.05
CA ILE A 132 -39.30 19.12 -12.54
C ILE A 132 -37.78 19.05 -12.39
N ASP A 133 -37.09 20.13 -12.77
CA ASP A 133 -35.63 20.23 -12.67
C ASP A 133 -35.11 20.75 -11.32
N ILE A 134 -36.01 21.33 -10.50
CA ILE A 134 -35.66 21.98 -9.24
C ILE A 134 -36.69 21.66 -8.16
N VAL A 135 -36.22 21.09 -7.05
CA VAL A 135 -37.00 20.82 -5.84
C VAL A 135 -36.67 21.87 -4.78
N TYR A 136 -37.69 22.59 -4.30
CA TYR A 136 -37.54 23.62 -3.28
C TYR A 136 -37.86 23.06 -1.89
N GLY A 137 -36.94 23.24 -0.94
CA GLY A 137 -37.17 23.08 0.49
C GLY A 137 -37.32 24.44 1.17
N SER A 138 -37.62 24.43 2.47
CA SER A 138 -37.96 25.65 3.22
C SER A 138 -36.87 26.74 3.17
N ASN A 139 -35.60 26.35 3.15
CA ASN A 139 -34.46 27.28 3.16
C ASN A 139 -33.46 27.06 2.00
N LYS A 140 -33.63 26.03 1.17
CA LYS A 140 -32.66 25.62 0.13
C LYS A 140 -33.39 25.03 -1.07
N LYS A 141 -32.73 24.98 -2.23
CA LYS A 141 -33.23 24.30 -3.44
C LYS A 141 -32.22 23.25 -3.92
N CYS A 142 -32.71 22.17 -4.52
CA CYS A 142 -31.92 21.10 -5.11
C CYS A 142 -32.24 21.03 -6.61
N SER A 143 -31.23 21.17 -7.48
CA SER A 143 -31.40 20.98 -8.92
C SER A 143 -31.09 19.53 -9.28
N VAL A 144 -32.03 18.89 -9.99
CA VAL A 144 -31.91 17.52 -10.46
C VAL A 144 -31.97 17.58 -11.98
N LYS A 145 -30.79 17.55 -12.62
CA LYS A 145 -30.67 17.52 -14.08
C LYS A 145 -30.09 16.18 -14.51
N GLU A 146 -30.74 15.56 -15.48
CA GLU A 146 -30.15 14.42 -16.17
C GLU A 146 -28.98 14.92 -17.03
N PHE A 147 -27.82 14.28 -16.89
CA PHE A 147 -26.68 14.54 -17.75
C PHE A 147 -26.12 13.21 -18.25
N GLU A 148 -25.62 13.22 -19.47
CA GLU A 148 -24.97 12.06 -20.05
C GLU A 148 -23.56 11.93 -19.45
N LYS A 149 -23.36 10.89 -18.66
CA LYS A 149 -22.04 10.51 -18.17
C LYS A 149 -21.38 9.59 -19.17
N ILE A 150 -20.28 10.04 -19.78
CA ILE A 150 -19.44 9.18 -20.62
C ILE A 150 -18.65 8.25 -19.70
N VAL A 151 -18.85 6.93 -19.85
CA VAL A 151 -18.06 5.90 -19.19
C VAL A 151 -17.04 5.37 -20.18
N LEU A 152 -15.76 5.41 -19.81
CA LEU A 152 -14.67 4.89 -20.64
C LEU A 152 -14.65 3.35 -20.58
N PRO A 153 -14.32 2.67 -21.68
CA PRO A 153 -14.13 1.23 -21.69
C PRO A 153 -12.97 0.79 -20.77
N GLU A 154 -13.05 -0.44 -20.26
CA GLU A 154 -12.00 -1.05 -19.43
C GLU A 154 -10.70 -1.20 -20.23
N ASP A 155 -10.81 -1.69 -21.47
CA ASP A 155 -9.74 -1.68 -22.45
C ASP A 155 -9.69 -0.34 -23.17
N LYS A 156 -8.59 0.38 -22.98
CA LYS A 156 -8.38 1.74 -23.48
C LYS A 156 -7.49 1.77 -24.71
N GLU A 157 -6.94 0.64 -25.15
CA GLU A 157 -5.96 0.61 -26.24
C GLU A 157 -6.56 1.11 -27.56
N GLU A 158 -7.75 0.62 -27.89
CA GLU A 158 -8.47 0.98 -29.12
C GLU A 158 -8.94 2.44 -29.11
N LEU A 159 -9.40 2.92 -27.94
CA LEU A 159 -9.76 4.32 -27.74
C LEU A 159 -8.55 5.25 -27.85
N ILE A 160 -7.42 4.88 -27.24
CA ILE A 160 -6.16 5.64 -27.31
C ILE A 160 -5.66 5.71 -28.75
N LYS A 161 -5.78 4.62 -29.52
CA LYS A 161 -5.40 4.57 -30.92
C LYS A 161 -6.22 5.57 -31.76
N ILE A 162 -7.55 5.55 -31.60
CA ILE A 162 -8.46 6.49 -32.29
C ILE A 162 -8.16 7.94 -31.90
N LEU A 163 -7.87 8.22 -30.62
CA LEU A 163 -7.55 9.56 -30.15
C LEU A 163 -6.21 10.08 -30.69
N LYS A 164 -5.20 9.21 -30.81
CA LYS A 164 -3.90 9.54 -31.41
C LYS A 164 -4.01 9.76 -32.91
N GLU A 165 -4.76 8.90 -33.62
CA GLU A 165 -5.02 9.05 -35.07
C GLU A 165 -5.74 10.37 -35.38
N LYS A 166 -6.62 10.83 -34.48
CA LYS A 166 -7.34 12.10 -34.63
C LYS A 166 -6.58 13.33 -34.10
N GLY A 167 -5.36 13.16 -33.57
CA GLY A 167 -4.56 14.26 -33.01
C GLY A 167 -5.13 14.89 -31.73
N LEU A 168 -6.15 14.28 -31.12
CA LEU A 168 -6.82 14.78 -29.91
C LEU A 168 -6.16 14.28 -28.62
N TRP A 169 -5.16 13.41 -28.75
CA TRP A 169 -4.46 12.81 -27.61
C TRP A 169 -3.70 13.84 -26.77
N ASP A 170 -3.00 14.77 -27.42
CA ASP A 170 -2.13 15.72 -26.73
C ASP A 170 -2.91 16.80 -25.96
N GLU A 171 -4.14 17.12 -26.38
CA GLU A 171 -5.04 18.05 -25.66
C GLU A 171 -5.67 17.42 -24.41
N MET A 172 -5.86 16.10 -24.42
CA MET A 172 -6.61 15.35 -23.40
C MET A 172 -5.69 14.59 -22.42
N SER A 173 -4.41 14.41 -22.77
CA SER A 173 -3.45 13.64 -21.99
C SER A 173 -2.83 14.47 -20.87
N MET A 174 -3.52 14.58 -19.73
CA MET A 174 -2.89 15.06 -18.50
C MET A 174 -1.81 14.08 -18.00
N ILE A 175 -0.73 14.63 -17.44
CA ILE A 175 0.31 13.85 -16.76
C ILE A 175 -0.34 13.02 -15.65
N ASN A 176 -0.24 11.69 -15.76
CA ASN A 176 -0.78 10.79 -14.75
C ASN A 176 0.10 10.85 -13.48
N PHE A 177 -0.34 11.63 -12.49
CA PHE A 177 0.38 11.81 -11.23
C PHE A 177 0.64 10.50 -10.48
N MET A 178 -0.27 9.53 -10.57
CA MET A 178 -0.10 8.24 -9.88
C MET A 178 1.06 7.42 -10.48
N ARG A 179 1.15 7.37 -11.82
CA ARG A 179 2.28 6.73 -12.51
C ARG A 179 3.58 7.50 -12.30
N LEU A 180 3.54 8.83 -12.42
CA LEU A 180 4.68 9.71 -12.15
C LEU A 180 5.23 9.50 -10.73
N ASN A 181 4.36 9.56 -9.72
CA ASN A 181 4.72 9.36 -8.33
C ASN A 181 5.31 7.97 -8.10
N SER A 182 4.63 6.91 -8.59
CA SER A 182 5.15 5.54 -8.47
C SER A 182 6.49 5.36 -9.19
N GLY A 183 6.70 6.04 -10.32
CA GLY A 183 7.90 5.92 -11.13
C GLY A 183 9.10 6.66 -10.56
N ILE A 184 8.87 7.81 -9.91
CA ILE A 184 9.88 8.57 -9.15
C ILE A 184 10.27 7.81 -7.88
N ILE A 185 9.29 7.32 -7.11
CA ILE A 185 9.54 6.59 -5.84
C ILE A 185 10.31 5.29 -6.11
N LYS A 186 9.91 4.52 -7.13
CA LYS A 186 10.52 3.22 -7.45
C LYS A 186 11.79 3.33 -8.29
N GLY A 187 12.27 4.54 -8.60
CA GLY A 187 13.51 4.76 -9.36
C GLY A 187 13.45 4.42 -10.85
N SER A 188 12.29 4.03 -11.38
CA SER A 188 12.10 3.76 -12.82
C SER A 188 12.19 5.01 -13.69
N LEU A 189 11.98 6.19 -13.11
CA LEU A 189 12.18 7.51 -13.73
C LEU A 189 13.41 8.18 -13.11
N ASN A 190 14.59 7.62 -13.34
CA ASN A 190 15.86 8.16 -12.85
C ASN A 190 16.38 9.30 -13.75
N ASN A 191 15.65 10.42 -13.81
CA ASN A 191 16.16 11.63 -14.44
C ASN A 191 16.30 12.75 -13.41
N ASN A 192 17.54 13.21 -13.17
CA ASN A 192 17.88 14.22 -12.17
C ASN A 192 17.19 15.58 -12.41
N GLU A 193 16.72 15.83 -13.63
CA GLU A 193 15.99 17.04 -14.00
C GLU A 193 14.56 17.06 -13.45
N ILE A 194 13.87 15.92 -13.45
CA ILE A 194 12.48 15.81 -12.96
C ILE A 194 12.44 15.92 -11.43
N LYS A 195 13.41 15.32 -10.73
CA LYS A 195 13.53 15.43 -9.27
C LYS A 195 13.84 16.86 -8.79
N LYS A 196 14.42 17.72 -9.63
CA LYS A 196 14.64 19.15 -9.32
C LYS A 196 13.37 20.00 -9.45
N MET A 197 12.35 19.50 -10.15
CA MET A 197 11.09 20.20 -10.43
C MET A 197 9.93 19.77 -9.52
N VAL A 198 10.16 18.82 -8.61
CA VAL A 198 9.12 18.25 -7.74
C VAL A 198 9.59 18.26 -6.29
N ASP A 199 8.83 18.91 -5.41
CA ASP A 199 9.05 18.87 -3.97
C ASP A 199 8.45 17.59 -3.38
N VAL A 200 9.29 16.78 -2.74
CA VAL A 200 8.84 15.59 -2.00
C VAL A 200 8.54 16.01 -0.56
N VAL A 201 7.27 16.30 -0.29
CA VAL A 201 6.79 16.60 1.07
C VAL A 201 6.33 15.30 1.74
N LYS A 202 6.59 15.18 3.05
CA LYS A 202 6.10 14.05 3.85
C LYS A 202 4.58 14.20 4.04
N ASP A 203 3.82 13.24 3.51
CA ASP A 203 2.38 13.12 3.71
C ASP A 203 2.06 11.83 4.48
N TYR A 204 1.00 11.85 5.29
CA TYR A 204 0.63 10.76 6.18
C TYR A 204 -0.66 10.09 5.70
N ARG A 205 -0.54 8.86 5.19
CA ARG A 205 -1.70 8.04 4.79
C ARG A 205 -2.25 7.27 5.98
N ILE A 206 -3.50 7.57 6.38
CA ILE A 206 -4.20 6.90 7.48
C ILE A 206 -5.06 5.76 6.91
N SER A 207 -4.82 4.52 7.34
CA SER A 207 -5.62 3.35 6.97
C SER A 207 -5.93 2.51 8.20
N LEU A 208 -7.20 2.11 8.37
CA LEU A 208 -7.64 1.21 9.44
C LEU A 208 -7.52 -0.24 8.95
N SER A 209 -6.94 -1.10 9.77
CA SER A 209 -6.92 -2.55 9.57
C SER A 209 -7.26 -3.24 10.90
N LYS A 210 -7.83 -4.45 10.85
CA LYS A 210 -8.13 -5.23 12.06
C LYS A 210 -6.82 -5.74 12.67
N ARG A 211 -6.65 -5.59 13.99
CA ARG A 211 -5.59 -6.28 14.75
C ARG A 211 -5.85 -7.80 14.67
N ARG A 212 -4.83 -8.62 14.41
CA ARG A 212 -4.95 -10.08 14.55
C ARG A 212 -5.09 -10.38 16.04
N ASN A 213 -6.16 -11.08 16.43
CA ASN A 213 -6.49 -11.36 17.82
C ASN A 213 -5.40 -12.22 18.49
N MET A 214 -5.05 -11.88 19.74
CA MET A 214 -4.70 -12.89 20.74
C MET A 214 -5.99 -13.64 21.07
N GLU A 215 -6.01 -14.94 20.83
CA GLU A 215 -7.12 -15.82 21.24
C GLU A 215 -7.21 -15.80 22.76
N SER A 216 -8.37 -15.39 23.26
CA SER A 216 -8.77 -15.61 24.65
C SER A 216 -9.09 -17.08 24.84
N GLU A 217 -8.16 -17.84 25.42
CA GLU A 217 -8.51 -19.08 26.13
C GLU A 217 -9.37 -18.69 27.33
N GLY A 218 -10.63 -19.11 27.28
CA GLY A 218 -11.64 -18.80 28.28
C GLY A 218 -12.89 -19.64 28.08
N GLU A 219 -12.72 -20.96 28.04
CA GLU A 219 -13.77 -21.93 28.35
C GLU A 219 -13.17 -23.00 29.27
N GLU A 220 -13.37 -22.82 30.59
CA GLU A 220 -13.97 -23.79 31.51
C GLU A 220 -14.27 -23.12 32.86
#